data_AF-A0A6J7ENR3-F1
#
_entry.id   AF-A0A6J7ENR3-F1
#
_cell.length_a   1.000
_cell.length_b   1.000
_cell.length_c   1.000
_cell.angle_alpha   90.00
_cell.angle_beta   90.00
_cell.angle_gamma   90.00
#
_symmetry.space_group_name_H-M   'P 1'
#
loop_
_entity.id
_entity.type
_entity.pdbx_description
1 polymer ?
#
loop_
_entity_poly.entity_id
_entity_poly.type
_entity_poly.pdbx_seq_one_letter_code
_entity_poly.pdbx_strand_id
1 'polypeptide(L)'
;MWIKDDVNPRKIAAIGIRVAKGTTMHGFALNVNPSLEAFSQIIPCGISDAEVTSMAQELNREIAPAEVLPILERNLLSTLVKVSA
;
A
#
# COMPACT_ATOMS: atom_id res chain seq x y z
N MET A 1 4.14 1.35 -4.70
CA MET A 1 3.99 2.73 -4.18
C MET A 1 5.05 2.93 -3.12
N TRP A 2 5.72 4.08 -3.15
CA TRP A 2 6.96 4.33 -2.41
C TRP A 2 6.84 5.62 -1.61
N ILE A 3 7.54 5.69 -0.48
CA ILE A 3 7.79 6.98 0.18
C ILE A 3 8.65 7.84 -0.73
N LYS A 4 8.37 9.14 -0.77
CA LYS A 4 9.10 10.11 -1.58
C LYS A 4 9.90 11.03 -0.65
N ASP A 5 11.15 10.67 -0.40
CA ASP A 5 12.14 11.44 0.35
C ASP A 5 13.55 11.23 -0.23
N ASP A 6 14.59 11.78 0.42
CA ASP A 6 15.99 11.70 -0.01
C ASP A 6 16.72 10.43 0.47
N VAL A 7 15.99 9.47 1.04
CA VAL A 7 16.52 8.21 1.60
C VAL A 7 16.29 7.08 0.58
N ASN A 8 16.88 5.90 0.82
CA ASN A 8 16.65 4.70 0.01
C ASN A 8 15.13 4.46 -0.22
N PRO A 9 14.71 4.06 -1.43
CA PRO A 9 13.32 3.79 -1.74
C PRO A 9 12.71 2.72 -0.82
N ARG A 10 11.66 3.10 -0.08
CA ARG A 10 10.92 2.20 0.81
C ARG A 10 9.48 2.06 0.35
N LYS A 11 9.07 0.82 0.08
CA LYS A 11 7.74 0.49 -0.43
C LYS A 11 6.72 0.47 0.69
N ILE A 12 5.77 1.40 0.67
CA ILE A 12 4.69 1.45 1.67
C ILE A 12 3.44 0.69 1.22
N ALA A 13 3.28 0.45 -0.08
CA ALA A 13 2.12 -0.27 -0.59
C ALA A 13 2.37 -0.96 -1.94
N ALA A 14 1.67 -2.07 -2.16
CA ALA A 14 1.65 -2.82 -3.42
C ALA A 14 0.31 -2.62 -4.14
N ILE A 15 0.34 -2.63 -5.47
CA ILE A 15 -0.86 -2.61 -6.32
C ILE A 15 -0.77 -3.82 -7.24
N GLY A 16 -1.84 -4.60 -7.28
CA GLY A 16 -2.02 -5.67 -8.24
C GLY A 16 -3.49 -5.70 -8.59
N ILE A 17 -3.83 -5.36 -9.83
CA ILE A 17 -5.22 -5.31 -10.30
C ILE A 17 -5.38 -6.20 -11.51
N ARG A 18 -6.59 -6.72 -11.67
CA ARG A 18 -7.03 -7.41 -12.88
C ARG A 18 -8.38 -6.85 -13.30
N VAL A 19 -8.61 -6.73 -14.61
CA VAL A 19 -9.93 -6.42 -15.17
C VAL A 19 -10.41 -7.62 -15.95
N ALA A 20 -11.62 -8.10 -15.66
CA ALA A 20 -12.26 -9.18 -16.39
C ALA A 20 -13.75 -8.90 -16.53
N LYS A 21 -14.30 -9.08 -17.73
CA LYS A 21 -15.73 -8.84 -18.04
C LYS A 21 -16.24 -7.46 -17.60
N GLY A 22 -15.39 -6.42 -17.68
CA GLY A 22 -15.75 -5.06 -17.28
C GLY A 22 -15.73 -4.80 -15.77
N THR A 23 -15.23 -5.72 -14.95
CA THR A 23 -15.14 -5.56 -13.48
C THR A 23 -13.69 -5.71 -13.01
N THR A 24 -13.28 -4.85 -12.07
CA THR A 24 -11.96 -4.91 -11.43
C THR A 24 -11.92 -5.97 -10.33
N MET A 25 -10.75 -6.59 -10.14
CA MET A 25 -10.46 -7.58 -9.10
C MET A 25 -9.11 -7.29 -8.46
N HIS A 26 -8.88 -7.87 -7.28
CA HIS A 26 -7.73 -7.59 -6.41
C HIS A 26 -7.74 -6.15 -5.88
N GLY A 27 -6.69 -5.36 -6.09
CA GLY A 27 -6.63 -3.98 -5.62
C GLY A 27 -5.22 -3.56 -5.21
N PHE A 28 -5.11 -3.05 -4.00
CA PHE A 28 -3.84 -2.64 -3.40
C PHE A 28 -3.75 -3.12 -1.95
N ALA A 29 -2.53 -3.25 -1.46
CA ALA A 29 -2.23 -3.55 -0.07
C ALA A 29 -1.37 -2.42 0.51
N LEU A 30 -1.91 -1.68 1.47
CA LEU A 30 -1.22 -0.63 2.21
C LEU A 30 -0.66 -1.20 3.51
N ASN A 31 0.65 -1.06 3.72
CA ASN A 31 1.31 -1.53 4.93
C ASN A 31 1.03 -0.55 6.08
N VAL A 32 -0.06 -0.78 6.83
CA VAL A 32 -0.36 0.04 8.01
C VAL A 32 0.55 -0.35 9.18
N ASN A 33 0.42 -1.59 9.65
CA ASN A 33 1.24 -2.16 10.71
C ASN A 33 1.40 -3.70 10.59
N PRO A 34 1.76 -4.25 9.41
CA PRO A 34 2.09 -5.67 9.31
C PRO A 34 3.50 -5.94 9.88
N SER A 35 3.76 -7.19 10.28
CA SER A 35 5.16 -7.65 10.41
C SER A 35 5.83 -7.60 9.04
N LEU A 36 6.99 -6.96 8.96
CA LEU A 36 7.75 -6.84 7.71
C LEU A 36 8.71 -8.01 7.49
N GLU A 37 8.90 -8.87 8.49
CA GLU A 37 9.79 -10.03 8.41
C GLU A 37 9.41 -10.99 7.27
N ALA A 38 8.12 -11.11 6.95
CA ALA A 38 7.65 -11.94 5.84
C ALA A 38 8.21 -11.49 4.48
N PHE A 39 8.54 -10.20 4.31
CA PHE A 39 9.13 -9.69 3.07
C PHE A 39 10.58 -10.14 2.87
N SER A 40 11.29 -10.51 3.95
CA SER A 40 12.67 -11.04 3.85
C SER A 40 12.74 -12.42 3.18
N GLN A 41 11.60 -13.11 3.07
CA GLN A 41 11.51 -14.46 2.52
C GLN A 41 11.18 -14.48 1.01
N ILE A 42 10.98 -13.32 0.40
CA ILE A 42 10.60 -13.16 -1.00
C ILE A 42 11.39 -12.02 -1.65
N ILE A 43 11.37 -11.96 -2.99
CA ILE A 43 11.77 -10.75 -3.73
C ILE A 43 10.49 -9.95 -4.05
N PRO A 44 10.12 -8.95 -3.24
CA PRO A 44 8.81 -8.30 -3.33
C PRO A 44 8.63 -7.59 -4.68
N CYS A 45 7.64 -8.05 -5.45
CA CYS A 45 7.37 -7.57 -6.80
C CYS A 45 8.57 -7.67 -7.77
N GLY A 46 9.50 -8.60 -7.51
CA GLY A 46 10.68 -8.81 -8.37
C GLY A 46 11.77 -7.75 -8.23
N ILE A 47 11.67 -6.86 -7.23
CA ILE A 47 12.64 -5.78 -6.97
C ILE A 47 13.50 -6.20 -5.78
N SER A 48 14.82 -6.21 -5.96
CA SER A 48 15.79 -6.69 -4.96
C SER A 48 16.60 -5.58 -4.30
N ASP A 49 16.60 -4.39 -4.87
CA ASP A 49 17.38 -3.22 -4.47
C ASP A 49 16.54 -2.15 -3.77
N ALA A 50 15.38 -2.54 -3.21
CA ALA A 50 14.50 -1.62 -2.51
C ALA A 50 13.87 -2.26 -1.27
N GLU A 51 13.70 -1.44 -0.23
CA GLU A 51 13.17 -1.87 1.05
C GLU A 51 11.64 -1.83 1.07
N VAL A 52 11.03 -2.49 2.07
CA VAL A 52 9.59 -2.42 2.36
C VAL A 52 9.43 -1.74 3.73
N THR A 53 8.41 -0.89 3.87
CA THR A 53 8.11 -0.19 5.12
C THR A 53 6.62 -0.24 5.44
N SER A 54 6.23 0.30 6.60
CA SER A 54 4.84 0.46 7.05
C SER A 54 4.59 1.86 7.61
N MET A 55 3.33 2.27 7.70
CA MET A 55 2.97 3.55 8.34
C MET A 55 3.47 3.61 9.79
N ALA A 56 3.38 2.49 10.52
CA ALA A 56 3.84 2.39 11.90
C ALA A 56 5.36 2.63 12.02
N GLN A 57 6.15 2.07 11.09
CA GLN A 57 7.60 2.27 11.05
C GLN A 57 7.96 3.71 10.66
N GLU A 58 7.36 4.26 9.60
CA GLU A 58 7.67 5.62 9.13
C GLU A 58 7.24 6.72 10.12
N LEU A 59 6.15 6.50 10.86
CA LEU A 59 5.64 7.46 11.85
C LEU A 59 6.10 7.17 13.28
N ASN A 60 6.90 6.11 13.46
CA ASN A 60 7.43 5.66 14.75
C ASN A 60 6.35 5.56 15.85
N ARG A 61 5.20 4.97 15.52
CA ARG A 61 4.11 4.71 16.47
C ARG A 61 3.26 3.52 16.03
N GLU A 62 2.56 2.91 16.98
CA GLU A 62 1.55 1.91 16.63
C GLU A 62 0.35 2.57 15.94
N ILE A 63 -0.09 1.96 14.83
CA ILE A 63 -1.23 2.41 14.03
C ILE A 63 -2.10 1.20 13.75
N ALA A 64 -3.36 1.26 14.20
CA ALA A 64 -4.33 0.22 13.90
C ALA A 64 -4.93 0.47 12.50
N PRO A 65 -5.19 -0.58 11.69
CA PRO A 65 -5.92 -0.42 10.42
C PRO A 65 -7.25 0.33 10.56
N ALA A 66 -7.94 0.16 11.69
CA ALA A 66 -9.19 0.86 12.00
C ALA A 66 -9.05 2.40 12.04
N GLU A 67 -7.87 2.92 12.38
CA GLU A 67 -7.59 4.36 12.34
C GLU A 67 -7.49 4.87 10.90
N VAL A 68 -6.98 4.04 9.99
CA VAL A 68 -6.70 4.39 8.60
C VAL A 68 -7.93 4.21 7.71
N LEU A 69 -8.79 3.22 8.00
CA LEU A 69 -9.95 2.86 7.19
C LEU A 69 -10.86 4.05 6.81
N PRO A 70 -11.32 4.91 7.75
CA PRO A 70 -12.22 6.01 7.39
C PRO A 70 -11.58 7.03 6.43
N ILE A 71 -10.27 7.24 6.56
CA ILE A 71 -9.50 8.14 5.69
C ILE A 71 -9.37 7.50 4.30
N LEU A 72 -9.07 6.20 4.26
CA LEU A 72 -8.92 5.45 3.02
C LEU A 72 -10.23 5.41 2.24
N GLU A 73 -11.35 5.09 2.89
CA GLU A 73 -12.68 5.04 2.26
C GLU A 73 -13.07 6.39 1.65
N ARG A 74 -12.91 7.48 2.40
CA ARG A 74 -13.21 8.83 1.91
C ARG A 74 -12.40 9.18 0.65
N ASN A 75 -11.10 8.90 0.68
CA ASN A 75 -10.22 9.23 -0.45
C ASN A 75 -10.44 8.29 -1.64
N LEU A 76 -10.70 7.00 -1.40
CA LEU A 76 -10.99 6.04 -2.44
C LEU A 76 -12.29 6.38 -3.16
N LEU A 77 -13.37 6.64 -2.43
CA LEU A 77 -14.67 7.01 -3.02
C LEU A 77 -14.57 8.31 -3.80
N SER A 78 -13.97 9.36 -3.22
CA SER A 78 -13.83 10.64 -3.91
C SER A 78 -12.93 10.57 -5.16
N THR A 79 -12.00 9.62 -5.22
CA THR A 79 -11.17 9.38 -6.40
C THR A 79 -11.91 8.56 -7.44
N LEU A 80 -12.59 7.48 -7.05
CA LEU A 80 -13.32 6.61 -7.97
C LEU A 80 -14.48 7.34 -8.64
N VAL A 81 -15.20 8.22 -7.94
CA VAL A 81 -16.28 9.04 -8.53
C VAL A 81 -15.80 9.86 -9.72
N LYS A 82 -14.53 10.26 -9.78
CA LYS A 82 -13.98 11.04 -10.91
C LYS A 82 -13.82 10.22 -12.19
N VAL A 83 -13.82 8.89 -12.09
CA VAL A 83 -13.61 7.95 -13.20
C VAL A 83 -14.83 7.05 -13.44
N SER A 84 -15.82 7.09 -12.56
CA SER A 84 -17.13 6.47 -12.74
C SER A 84 -17.99 7.37 -13.63
N ALA A 85 -17.99 7.10 -14.93
CA ALA A 85 -18.97 7.66 -15.87
C ALA A 85 -20.34 7.01 -15.72
#